data_AF-C5B6U4-F1
#
_entry.id   AF-C5B6U4-F1
#
_cell.length_a   1.000
_cell.length_b   1.000
_cell.length_c   1.000
_cell.angle_alpha   90.00
_cell.angle_beta   90.00
_cell.angle_gamma   90.00
#
_symmetry.space_group_name_H-M   'P 1'
#
loop_
_entity.id
_entity.type
_entity.pdbx_description
1 polymer ?
#
loop_
_entity_poly.entity_id
_entity_poly.type
_entity_poly.pdbx_seq_one_letter_code
_entity_poly.pdbx_strand_id
1 'polypeptide(L)'
;MRSSMTALRRTTAALRRLEAARARMDTRDQALARRQRTRQLIELGGLVVKSGLVARADDDRAVILGALLELAEALNAPGLGTLARRTRWRERGQAALRQDPDA
;
A
#
# COMPACT_ATOMS: atom_id res chain seq x y z
N MET A 1 40.37 37.92 15.02
CA MET A 1 39.97 37.25 13.75
C MET A 1 39.88 35.72 13.83
N ARG A 2 40.90 34.97 14.30
CA ARG A 2 40.87 33.48 14.33
C ARG A 2 39.72 32.87 15.14
N SER A 3 39.37 33.43 16.31
CA SER A 3 38.27 32.92 17.15
C SER A 3 36.89 32.95 16.47
N SER A 4 36.62 33.94 15.62
CA SER A 4 35.38 34.01 14.82
C SER A 4 35.30 32.89 13.78
N MET A 5 36.42 32.54 13.15
CA MET A 5 36.48 31.43 12.19
C MET A 5 36.25 30.08 12.86
N THR A 6 36.77 29.88 14.07
CA THR A 6 36.58 28.64 14.82
C THR A 6 35.13 28.47 15.27
N ALA A 7 34.49 29.56 15.71
CA ALA A 7 33.07 29.57 16.05
C ALA A 7 32.20 29.26 14.83
N LEU A 8 32.47 29.88 13.68
CA LEU A 8 31.76 29.64 12.43
C LEU A 8 31.91 28.19 11.93
N ARG A 9 33.11 27.60 12.04
CA ARG A 9 33.34 26.18 11.68
C ARG A 9 32.57 25.21 12.57
N ARG A 10 32.45 25.52 13.87
CA ARG A 10 31.68 24.69 14.81
C ARG A 10 30.19 24.71 14.49
N THR A 11 29.64 25.88 14.15
CA THR A 11 28.22 25.99 13.76
C THR A 11 27.95 25.31 12.43
N THR A 12 28.82 25.47 11.42
CA THR A 12 28.67 24.72 10.15
C THR A 12 28.75 23.21 10.37
N ALA A 13 29.68 22.73 11.20
CA ALA A 13 29.77 21.32 11.54
C ALA A 13 28.52 20.80 12.27
N ALA A 14 27.91 21.61 13.13
CA ALA A 14 26.64 21.27 13.78
C ALA A 14 25.48 21.19 12.76
N LEU A 15 25.38 22.15 11.85
CA LEU A 15 24.36 22.15 10.79
C LEU A 15 24.48 20.93 9.87
N ARG A 16 25.69 20.61 9.40
CA ARG A 16 25.91 19.42 8.56
C ARG A 16 25.54 18.11 9.27
N ARG A 17 25.71 18.03 10.60
CA ARG A 17 25.25 16.86 11.37
C ARG A 17 23.72 16.77 11.42
N LEU A 18 23.02 17.89 11.56
CA LEU A 18 21.56 17.92 11.52
C LEU A 18 21.02 17.55 10.13
N GLU A 19 21.62 18.09 9.06
CA GLU A 19 21.28 17.72 7.68
C GLU A 19 21.50 16.22 7.42
N ALA A 20 22.64 15.68 7.87
CA ALA A 20 22.93 14.25 7.75
C ALA A 20 21.95 13.38 8.57
N ALA A 21 21.54 13.84 9.76
CA ALA A 21 20.53 13.15 10.56
C ALA A 21 19.17 13.14 9.84
N ARG A 22 18.75 14.28 9.28
CA ARG A 22 17.52 14.40 8.50
C ARG A 22 17.54 13.52 7.26
N ALA A 23 18.62 13.54 6.47
CA ALA A 23 18.74 12.70 5.29
C ALA A 23 18.65 11.19 5.60
N ARG A 24 19.16 10.76 6.76
CA ARG A 24 19.00 9.37 7.23
C ARG A 24 17.55 9.05 7.59
N MET A 25 16.85 9.97 8.24
CA MET A 25 15.42 9.82 8.54
C MET A 25 14.61 9.72 7.26
N ASP A 26 14.79 10.64 6.31
CA ASP A 26 14.10 10.61 5.01
C ASP A 26 14.35 9.29 4.25
N THR A 27 15.59 8.80 4.26
CA THR A 27 15.94 7.51 3.63
C THR A 27 15.23 6.33 4.31
N ARG A 28 15.10 6.35 5.64
CA ARG A 28 14.36 5.33 6.40
C ARG A 28 12.87 5.40 6.09
N ASP A 29 12.29 6.60 6.05
CA ASP A 29 10.88 6.80 5.77
C ASP A 29 10.53 6.31 4.35
N GLN A 30 11.38 6.60 3.37
CA GLN A 30 11.24 6.05 2.02
C GLN A 30 11.33 4.52 1.99
N ALA A 31 12.26 3.93 2.75
CA ALA A 31 12.38 2.47 2.84
C ALA A 31 11.15 1.83 3.49
N LEU A 32 10.60 2.44 4.54
CA LEU A 32 9.35 2.01 5.17
C LEU A 32 8.17 2.12 4.22
N ALA A 33 8.03 3.23 3.49
CA ALA A 33 6.99 3.41 2.48
C ALA A 33 7.05 2.34 1.38
N ARG A 34 8.26 1.97 0.91
CA ARG A 34 8.44 0.88 -0.06
C ARG A 34 8.01 -0.48 0.48
N ARG A 35 8.35 -0.78 1.74
CA ARG A 35 7.94 -2.04 2.40
C ARG A 35 6.42 -2.10 2.55
N GLN A 36 5.81 -1.00 2.99
CA GLN A 36 4.36 -0.92 3.13
C GLN A 36 3.66 -1.10 1.78
N ARG A 37 4.12 -0.40 0.73
CA ARG A 37 3.58 -0.55 -0.63
C ARG A 37 3.71 -1.99 -1.13
N THR A 38 4.87 -2.61 -0.94
CA THR A 38 5.12 -3.99 -1.40
C THR A 38 4.20 -4.96 -0.67
N ARG A 39 4.09 -4.84 0.66
CA ARG A 39 3.17 -5.67 1.46
C ARG A 39 1.73 -5.52 0.97
N GLN A 40 1.26 -4.29 0.82
CA GLN A 40 -0.10 -4.01 0.36
C GLN A 40 -0.37 -4.64 -1.02
N LEU A 41 0.56 -4.52 -1.97
CA LEU A 41 0.39 -5.11 -3.30
C LEU A 41 0.40 -6.64 -3.27
N ILE A 42 1.21 -7.24 -2.41
CA ILE A 42 1.22 -8.70 -2.22
C ILE A 42 -0.09 -9.17 -1.60
N GLU A 43 -0.58 -8.49 -0.55
CA GLU A 43 -1.87 -8.81 0.09
C GLU A 43 -3.01 -8.72 -0.93
N LEU A 44 -3.08 -7.63 -1.69
CA LEU A 44 -4.09 -7.45 -2.74
C LEU A 44 -3.97 -8.49 -3.85
N GLY A 45 -2.75 -8.81 -4.30
CA GLY A 45 -2.50 -9.87 -5.27
C GLY A 45 -2.93 -11.26 -4.76
N GLY A 46 -2.68 -11.53 -3.48
CA GLY A 46 -3.13 -12.75 -2.79
C GLY A 46 -4.65 -12.89 -2.81
N LEU A 47 -5.40 -11.80 -2.60
CA LEU A 47 -6.87 -11.83 -2.69
C LEU A 47 -7.36 -12.18 -4.10
N VAL A 48 -6.70 -11.66 -5.14
CA VAL A 48 -7.02 -11.98 -6.54
C VAL A 48 -6.81 -13.46 -6.82
N VAL A 49 -5.70 -14.04 -6.36
CA VAL A 49 -5.43 -15.48 -6.49
C VAL A 49 -6.43 -16.32 -5.69
N LYS A 50 -6.66 -16.01 -4.40
CA LYS A 50 -7.56 -16.75 -3.51
C LYS A 50 -9.02 -16.75 -3.98
N SER A 51 -9.44 -15.69 -4.68
CA SER A 51 -10.79 -15.66 -5.30
C SER A 51 -10.95 -16.68 -6.44
N GLY A 52 -9.85 -17.26 -6.93
CA GLY A 52 -9.79 -18.09 -8.13
C GLY A 52 -10.07 -17.31 -9.41
N LEU A 53 -10.02 -15.98 -9.36
CA LEU A 53 -10.24 -15.13 -10.53
C LEU A 53 -9.18 -15.37 -11.60
N VAL A 54 -7.93 -15.56 -11.18
CA VAL A 54 -6.79 -15.87 -12.07
C VAL A 54 -7.05 -17.13 -12.89
N ALA A 55 -7.41 -18.23 -12.23
CA ALA A 55 -7.68 -19.50 -12.88
C ALA A 55 -8.94 -19.46 -13.77
N ARG A 56 -10.00 -18.74 -13.34
CA ARG A 56 -11.24 -18.61 -14.14
C ARG A 56 -11.09 -17.72 -15.36
N ALA A 57 -10.14 -16.78 -15.32
CA ALA A 57 -9.84 -15.87 -16.43
C ALA A 57 -8.70 -16.38 -17.33
N ASP A 58 -8.19 -17.60 -17.09
CA ASP A 58 -7.05 -18.17 -17.82
C ASP A 58 -5.83 -17.23 -17.88
N ASP A 59 -5.50 -16.60 -16.74
CA ASP A 59 -4.43 -15.61 -16.61
C ASP A 59 -4.55 -14.37 -17.54
N ASP A 60 -5.69 -14.16 -18.20
CA ASP A 60 -5.92 -13.00 -19.06
C ASP A 60 -6.04 -11.71 -18.23
N ARG A 61 -4.97 -10.92 -18.26
CA ARG A 61 -4.84 -9.67 -17.50
C ARG A 61 -5.89 -8.62 -17.90
N ALA A 62 -6.30 -8.59 -19.17
CA ALA A 62 -7.30 -7.63 -19.63
C ALA A 62 -8.68 -7.99 -19.08
N VAL A 63 -9.03 -9.28 -19.09
CA VAL A 63 -10.28 -9.79 -18.50
C VAL A 63 -10.31 -9.54 -16.99
N ILE A 64 -9.22 -9.85 -16.28
CA ILE A 64 -9.13 -9.61 -14.83
C ILE A 64 -9.28 -8.12 -14.52
N LEU A 65 -8.58 -7.25 -15.26
CA LEU A 65 -8.68 -5.80 -15.06
C LEU A 65 -10.10 -5.29 -15.36
N GLY A 66 -10.72 -5.73 -16.44
CA GLY A 66 -12.10 -5.37 -16.80
C GLY A 66 -13.09 -5.73 -15.70
N ALA A 67 -13.03 -6.96 -15.18
CA ALA A 67 -13.89 -7.40 -14.08
C ALA A 67 -13.70 -6.57 -12.80
N LEU A 68 -12.45 -6.21 -12.47
CA LEU A 68 -12.17 -5.36 -11.31
C LEU A 68 -12.67 -3.92 -11.50
N LEU A 69 -12.64 -3.39 -12.73
CA LEU A 69 -13.22 -2.09 -13.05
C LEU A 69 -14.74 -2.08 -12.87
N GLU A 70 -15.44 -3.10 -13.38
CA GLU A 70 -16.89 -3.25 -13.16
C GLU A 70 -17.24 -3.32 -11.66
N LEU A 71 -16.45 -4.03 -10.87
CA LEU A 71 -16.63 -4.08 -9.41
C LEU A 71 -16.38 -2.71 -8.74
N ALA A 72 -15.40 -1.95 -9.21
CA ALA A 72 -15.12 -0.61 -8.70
C ALA A 72 -16.27 0.36 -8.99
N GLU A 73 -16.81 0.34 -10.22
CA GLU A 73 -17.97 1.12 -10.62
C GLU A 73 -19.21 0.77 -9.78
N ALA A 74 -19.46 -0.53 -9.62
CA ALA A 74 -20.50 -1.07 -8.74
C ALA A 74 -20.43 -0.57 -7.30
N LEU A 75 -19.23 -0.27 -6.79
CA LEU A 75 -19.00 0.23 -5.43
C LEU A 75 -19.08 1.75 -5.31
N ASN A 76 -18.98 2.47 -6.44
CA ASN A 76 -19.03 3.93 -6.50
C ASN A 76 -20.46 4.45 -6.71
N ALA A 77 -21.39 3.62 -7.20
CA ALA A 77 -22.79 3.99 -7.36
C ALA A 77 -23.42 4.40 -6.01
N PRO A 78 -24.14 5.54 -5.92
CA PRO A 78 -24.80 5.94 -4.68
C PRO A 78 -26.10 5.16 -4.42
N GLY A 79 -26.45 4.95 -3.15
CA GLY A 79 -27.75 4.43 -2.72
C GLY A 79 -27.72 3.16 -1.86
N LEU A 80 -28.89 2.76 -1.38
CA LEU A 80 -29.09 1.60 -0.48
C LEU A 80 -28.62 0.28 -1.10
N GLY A 81 -28.69 0.15 -2.43
CA GLY A 81 -28.19 -1.02 -3.16
C GLY A 81 -26.68 -1.25 -3.00
N THR A 82 -25.88 -0.18 -2.90
CA THR A 82 -24.43 -0.25 -2.73
C THR A 82 -24.04 -0.68 -1.32
N LEU A 83 -24.76 -0.20 -0.30
CA LEU A 83 -24.56 -0.64 1.08
C LEU A 83 -24.89 -2.13 1.24
N ALA A 84 -26.03 -2.58 0.72
CA ALA A 84 -26.42 -3.99 0.75
C ALA A 84 -25.41 -4.88 0.02
N ARG A 85 -24.88 -4.42 -1.12
CA ARG A 85 -23.82 -5.10 -1.87
C ARG A 85 -22.53 -5.22 -1.07
N ARG A 86 -22.07 -4.13 -0.45
CA ARG A 86 -20.88 -4.11 0.41
C ARG A 86 -21.00 -5.07 1.60
N THR A 87 -22.16 -5.10 2.27
CA THR A 87 -22.42 -6.02 3.39
C THR A 87 -22.33 -7.48 2.92
N ARG A 88 -23.05 -7.83 1.85
CA ARG A 88 -23.03 -9.20 1.30
C ARG A 88 -21.64 -9.65 0.88
N TRP A 89 -20.88 -8.77 0.21
CA TRP A 89 -19.51 -9.07 -0.22
C TRP A 89 -18.56 -9.24 0.95
N ARG A 90 -18.70 -8.42 2.01
CA ARG A 90 -17.92 -8.57 3.24
C ARG A 90 -18.17 -9.92 3.91
N GLU A 91 -19.44 -10.30 4.08
CA GLU A 91 -19.81 -11.59 4.69
C GLU A 91 -19.25 -12.77 3.88
N ARG A 92 -19.41 -12.74 2.55
CA ARG A 92 -18.87 -13.76 1.65
C ARG A 92 -17.34 -13.83 1.72
N GLY A 93 -16.66 -12.69 1.74
CA GLY A 93 -15.20 -12.61 1.86
C GLY A 93 -14.70 -13.17 3.19
N GLN A 94 -15.35 -12.83 4.31
CA GLN A 94 -15.01 -13.37 5.63
C GLN A 94 -15.26 -14.88 5.73
N ALA A 95 -16.31 -15.39 5.09
CA ALA A 95 -16.54 -16.84 5.01
C ALA A 95 -15.43 -17.55 4.22
N ALA A 96 -15.05 -17.01 3.06
CA ALA A 96 -13.97 -17.57 2.23
C ALA A 96 -12.61 -17.55 2.96
N LEU A 97 -12.27 -16.44 3.62
CA LEU A 97 -11.01 -16.34 4.38
C LEU A 97 -10.94 -17.32 5.56
N ARG A 98 -12.06 -17.62 6.22
CA ARG A 98 -12.08 -18.62 7.30
C ARG A 98 -11.92 -20.07 6.82
N GLN A 99 -12.28 -20.33 5.56
CA GLN A 99 -12.19 -21.67 4.96
C GLN A 99 -10.83 -21.93 4.33
N ASP A 100 -10.00 -20.90 4.20
CA ASP A 100 -8.67 -20.99 3.63
C ASP A 100 -7.66 -21.28 4.76
N PRO A 101 -7.05 -22.48 4.79
CA PRO A 101 -6.11 -22.87 5.83
C PRO A 101 -4.80 -22.07 5.80
N ASP A 102 -4.52 -21.37 4.68
CA ASP A 102 -3.33 -20.55 4.46
C ASP A 102 -3.65 -19.03 4.57
N ALA A 103 -4.73 -18.67 5.28
CA ALA A 103 -5.14 -17.28 5.55
C ALA A 103 -4.68 -16.75 6.91
#